data_AF-A0A7V4MSW0-F1
#
_entry.id   AF-A0A7V4MSW0-F1
#
_cell.length_a   1.000
_cell.length_b   1.000
_cell.length_c   1.000
_cell.angle_alpha   90.00
_cell.angle_beta   90.00
_cell.angle_gamma   90.00
#
_symmetry.space_group_name_H-M   'P 1'
#
loop_
_entity.id
_entity.type
_entity.pdbx_description
1 polymer ?
#
loop_
_entity_poly.entity_id
_entity_poly.type
_entity_poly.pdbx_seq_one_letter_code
_entity_poly.pdbx_strand_id
1 'polypeptide(L)'
;MSIDLSLLVITKDYMSAFWSIAKRKNDTNGNNTSLIIEEFKKRMLEWENLIYGLALFFEAINLLHEGNPIVETYKKQFRNIIRNGREVLDKAAKLLADANNGTVNSHELSAYDFNFFNSCPNPDEFKKRAEIFYESYVKVFPNRPRDKELSKEETFQILEEAIKQIGPEGIIR
;
A
#
# COMPACT_ATOMS: atom_id res chain seq x y z
N MET A 1 3.55 -9.85 20.08
CA MET A 1 4.63 -9.34 19.19
C MET A 1 3.91 -8.67 18.02
N SER A 2 3.84 -7.34 18.03
CA SER A 2 3.14 -6.54 17.00
C SER A 2 3.93 -6.61 15.69
N ILE A 3 3.27 -6.49 14.53
CA ILE A 3 4.01 -6.17 13.31
C ILE A 3 4.55 -4.76 13.52
N ASP A 4 5.86 -4.62 13.45
CA ASP A 4 6.50 -3.32 13.42
C ASP A 4 5.97 -2.53 12.20
N LEU A 5 4.95 -1.72 12.45
CA LEU A 5 4.34 -0.84 11.46
C LEU A 5 5.32 0.27 11.07
N SER A 6 6.35 0.55 11.88
CA SER A 6 7.44 1.47 11.53
C SER A 6 8.27 0.95 10.33
N LEU A 7 8.32 -0.37 10.13
CA LEU A 7 8.87 -0.98 8.91
C LEU A 7 7.90 -0.92 7.71
N LEU A 8 6.60 -0.63 7.91
CA LEU A 8 5.59 -0.42 6.85
C LEU A 8 5.54 1.02 6.34
N VAL A 9 6.23 1.90 7.02
CA VAL A 9 6.43 3.28 6.62
C VAL A 9 7.48 3.29 5.52
N ILE A 10 7.02 3.37 4.27
CA ILE A 10 7.87 3.98 3.25
C ILE A 10 8.11 5.39 3.75
N THR A 11 9.33 5.61 4.26
CA THR A 11 9.70 6.86 4.92
C THR A 11 9.25 8.02 4.05
N LYS A 12 8.60 8.99 4.69
CA LYS A 12 8.30 10.31 4.12
C LYS A 12 9.54 10.94 3.47
N ASP A 13 10.72 10.52 3.93
CA ASP A 13 12.04 10.88 3.39
C ASP A 13 12.35 10.24 2.04
N TYR A 14 11.95 8.98 1.79
CA TYR A 14 12.10 8.35 0.47
C TYR A 14 11.26 9.09 -0.57
N MET A 15 9.97 9.31 -0.32
CA MET A 15 9.12 9.97 -1.32
C MET A 15 9.43 11.47 -1.44
N SER A 16 9.68 12.22 -0.35
CA SER A 16 9.97 13.65 -0.45
C SER A 16 11.32 13.95 -1.14
N ALA A 17 12.34 13.12 -0.92
CA ALA A 17 13.60 13.19 -1.66
C ALA A 17 13.44 12.79 -3.13
N PHE A 18 12.58 11.82 -3.45
CA PHE A 18 12.33 11.39 -4.83
C PHE A 18 11.43 12.38 -5.62
N TRP A 19 10.40 12.96 -5.00
CA TRP A 19 9.54 13.98 -5.62
C TRP A 19 10.27 15.30 -5.90
N SER A 20 11.29 15.64 -5.10
CA SER A 20 12.10 16.85 -5.31
C SER A 20 13.07 16.72 -6.50
N ILE A 21 13.48 15.51 -6.86
CA ILE A 21 14.27 15.22 -8.07
C ILE A 21 13.44 15.41 -9.35
N ALA A 22 12.13 15.13 -9.31
CA ALA A 22 11.22 15.17 -10.46
C ALA A 22 10.87 16.58 -10.99
N LYS A 23 11.40 17.67 -10.40
CA LYS A 23 11.02 19.05 -10.76
C LYS A 23 11.88 19.70 -11.86
N ARG A 24 12.79 18.96 -12.52
CA ARG A 24 13.66 19.53 -13.58
C ARG A 24 13.21 19.12 -14.99
N LYS A 25 12.63 20.10 -15.69
CA LYS A 25 12.49 20.36 -17.15
C LYS A 25 12.36 19.15 -18.10
N ASN A 26 11.30 19.15 -18.93
CA ASN A 26 11.50 19.31 -20.39
C ASN A 26 10.25 19.57 -21.24
N ASP A 27 10.56 20.19 -22.38
CA ASP A 27 9.74 20.84 -23.41
C ASP A 27 8.80 19.94 -24.24
N THR A 28 7.69 20.57 -24.66
CA THR A 28 6.78 20.44 -25.83
C THR A 28 6.54 19.12 -26.60
N ASN A 29 7.38 18.08 -26.53
CA ASN A 29 6.98 16.68 -26.77
C ASN A 29 6.60 15.97 -25.44
N GLY A 30 6.77 16.70 -24.34
CA GLY A 30 6.61 16.25 -22.96
C GLY A 30 5.18 16.05 -22.46
N ASN A 31 4.12 16.37 -23.23
CA ASN A 31 2.76 16.21 -22.73
C ASN A 31 2.39 14.74 -22.52
N ASN A 32 2.67 13.85 -23.48
CA ASN A 32 2.28 12.44 -23.33
C ASN A 32 3.14 11.70 -22.30
N THR A 33 4.46 11.90 -22.33
CA THR A 33 5.38 11.30 -21.35
C THR A 33 5.12 11.81 -19.94
N SER A 34 4.85 13.11 -19.75
CA SER A 34 4.49 13.66 -18.45
C SER A 34 3.17 13.09 -17.94
N LEU A 35 2.17 12.92 -18.80
CA LEU A 35 0.89 12.29 -18.42
C LEU A 35 1.09 10.82 -18.00
N ILE A 36 1.91 10.06 -18.74
CA ILE A 36 2.24 8.67 -18.40
C ILE A 36 2.97 8.60 -17.06
N ILE A 37 3.91 9.53 -16.80
CA ILE A 37 4.63 9.61 -15.52
C ILE A 37 3.67 9.91 -14.36
N GLU A 38 2.76 10.88 -14.51
CA GLU A 38 1.80 11.22 -13.46
C GLU A 38 0.80 10.09 -13.21
N GLU A 39 0.31 9.42 -14.26
CA GLU A 39 -0.55 8.24 -14.12
C GLU A 39 0.20 7.09 -13.44
N PHE A 40 1.48 6.87 -13.78
CA PHE A 40 2.32 5.87 -13.15
C PHE A 40 2.49 6.14 -11.64
N LYS A 41 2.76 7.39 -11.27
CA LYS A 41 2.86 7.82 -9.86
C LYS A 41 1.54 7.62 -9.12
N LYS A 42 0.40 7.91 -9.76
CA LYS A 42 -0.93 7.66 -9.19
C LYS A 42 -1.14 6.18 -8.92
N ARG A 43 -0.83 5.31 -9.89
CA ARG A 43 -0.86 3.85 -9.71
C ARG A 43 0.04 3.41 -8.55
N MET A 44 1.27 3.91 -8.47
CA MET A 44 2.17 3.62 -7.34
C MET A 44 1.52 3.95 -5.99
N LEU A 45 0.88 5.12 -5.88
CA LEU A 45 0.21 5.55 -4.65
C LEU A 45 -1.01 4.67 -4.31
N GLU A 46 -1.82 4.29 -5.30
CA GLU A 46 -2.93 3.37 -5.11
C GLU A 46 -2.45 2.02 -4.54
N TRP A 47 -1.35 1.49 -5.07
CA TRP A 47 -0.76 0.25 -4.60
C TRP A 47 -0.11 0.36 -3.22
N GLU A 48 0.52 1.49 -2.90
CA GLU A 48 0.99 1.78 -1.54
C GLU A 48 -0.17 1.80 -0.54
N ASN A 49 -1.28 2.46 -0.89
CA ASN A 49 -2.47 2.51 -0.05
C ASN A 49 -3.04 1.10 0.20
N LEU A 50 -3.04 0.23 -0.83
CA LEU A 50 -3.45 -1.17 -0.71
C LEU A 50 -2.53 -1.97 0.25
N ILE A 51 -1.21 -1.81 0.14
CA ILE A 51 -0.28 -2.49 1.05
C ILE A 51 -0.51 -2.05 2.49
N TYR A 52 -0.71 -0.74 2.71
CA TYR A 52 -0.99 -0.20 4.03
C TYR A 52 -2.34 -0.70 4.57
N GLY A 53 -3.39 -0.67 3.76
CA GLY A 53 -4.71 -1.22 4.10
C GLY A 53 -4.66 -2.70 4.47
N LEU A 54 -3.87 -3.50 3.75
CA LEU A 54 -3.67 -4.91 4.08
C LEU A 54 -2.97 -5.11 5.43
N ALA A 55 -1.99 -4.26 5.75
CA ALA A 55 -1.33 -4.28 7.05
C ALA A 55 -2.28 -3.92 8.19
N LEU A 56 -3.15 -2.92 8.00
CA LEU A 56 -4.19 -2.54 8.96
C LEU A 56 -5.19 -3.68 9.19
N PHE A 57 -5.66 -4.30 8.11
CA PHE A 57 -6.54 -5.46 8.19
C PHE A 57 -5.89 -6.57 9.01
N PHE A 58 -4.63 -6.87 8.74
CA PHE A 58 -3.91 -7.91 9.46
C PHE A 58 -3.71 -7.57 10.95
N GLU A 59 -3.39 -6.32 11.29
CA GLU A 59 -3.26 -5.89 12.68
C GLU A 59 -4.59 -6.05 13.44
N ALA A 60 -5.72 -5.75 12.78
CA ALA A 60 -7.05 -5.97 13.34
C ALA A 60 -7.38 -7.45 13.54
N ILE A 61 -7.02 -8.34 12.60
CA ILE A 61 -7.17 -9.79 12.78
C ILE A 61 -6.30 -10.30 13.94
N ASN A 62 -5.06 -9.83 14.04
CA ASN A 62 -4.16 -10.19 15.14
C ASN A 62 -4.70 -9.73 16.50
N LEU A 63 -5.38 -8.58 16.54
CA LEU A 63 -6.05 -8.06 17.73
C LEU A 63 -7.28 -8.88 18.13
N LEU A 64 -8.13 -9.24 17.16
CA LEU A 64 -9.35 -10.04 17.40
C LEU A 64 -9.06 -11.48 17.82
N HIS A 65 -7.94 -12.04 17.37
CA HIS A 65 -7.57 -13.43 17.59
C HIS A 65 -6.29 -13.57 18.42
N GLU A 66 -5.99 -12.59 19.29
CA GLU A 66 -4.82 -12.62 20.17
C GLU A 66 -4.79 -13.94 20.96
N GLY A 67 -3.72 -14.72 20.79
CA GLY A 67 -3.56 -16.05 21.41
C GLY A 67 -4.07 -17.25 20.61
N ASN A 68 -4.69 -17.06 19.43
CA ASN A 68 -5.12 -18.17 18.58
C ASN A 68 -4.00 -18.62 17.60
N PRO A 69 -3.62 -19.91 17.56
CA PRO A 69 -2.60 -20.43 16.64
C PRO A 69 -2.89 -20.20 15.15
N ILE A 70 -4.17 -20.07 14.77
CA ILE A 70 -4.57 -19.83 13.37
C ILE A 70 -3.96 -18.53 12.81
N VAL A 71 -3.72 -17.56 13.70
CA VAL A 71 -3.11 -16.27 13.34
C VAL A 71 -1.71 -16.49 12.77
N GLU A 72 -0.93 -17.44 13.28
CA GLU A 72 0.44 -17.72 12.80
C GLU A 72 0.50 -18.18 11.35
N THR A 73 -0.49 -18.97 10.92
CA THR A 73 -0.61 -19.41 9.53
C THR A 73 -0.88 -18.22 8.61
N TYR A 74 -1.82 -17.37 9.00
CA TYR A 74 -2.14 -16.14 8.28
C TYR A 74 -0.96 -15.14 8.29
N LYS A 75 -0.24 -14.99 9.42
CA LYS A 75 0.92 -14.10 9.58
C LYS A 75 1.95 -14.30 8.48
N LYS A 76 2.23 -15.56 8.11
CA LYS A 76 3.23 -15.87 7.09
C LYS A 76 2.75 -15.45 5.70
N GLN A 77 1.48 -15.73 5.38
CA GLN A 77 0.90 -15.37 4.09
C GLN A 77 0.85 -13.85 3.90
N PHE A 78 0.37 -13.11 4.90
CA PHE A 78 0.30 -11.65 4.84
C PHE A 78 1.68 -11.00 4.74
N ARG A 79 2.66 -11.47 5.52
CA ARG A 79 4.05 -10.98 5.41
C ARG A 79 4.61 -11.17 4.00
N ASN A 80 4.32 -12.31 3.37
CA ASN A 80 4.75 -12.55 1.99
C ASN A 80 4.08 -11.58 1.00
N ILE A 81 2.77 -11.36 1.11
CA ILE A 81 2.04 -10.43 0.23
C ILE A 81 2.57 -9.00 0.39
N ILE A 82 2.73 -8.53 1.64
CA ILE A 82 3.26 -7.19 1.94
C ILE A 82 4.69 -7.06 1.39
N ARG A 83 5.55 -8.06 1.63
CA ARG A 83 6.93 -8.05 1.12
C ARG A 83 6.95 -8.00 -0.41
N ASN A 84 6.18 -8.84 -1.08
CA ASN A 84 6.10 -8.87 -2.54
C ASN A 84 5.60 -7.52 -3.09
N GLY A 85 4.61 -6.91 -2.43
CA GLY A 85 4.11 -5.58 -2.80
C GLY A 85 5.18 -4.49 -2.69
N ARG A 86 6.03 -4.55 -1.66
CA ARG A 86 7.17 -3.62 -1.53
C ARG A 86 8.20 -3.82 -2.63
N GLU A 87 8.57 -5.07 -2.93
CA GLU A 87 9.50 -5.37 -4.02
C GLU A 87 8.98 -4.85 -5.37
N VAL A 88 7.65 -4.91 -5.58
CA VAL A 88 7.00 -4.31 -6.74
C VAL A 88 7.05 -2.78 -6.70
N LEU A 89 6.84 -2.13 -5.55
CA LEU A 89 6.96 -0.66 -5.46
C LEU A 89 8.40 -0.18 -5.61
N ASP A 90 9.39 -0.89 -5.08
CA ASP A 90 10.81 -0.56 -5.21
C ASP A 90 11.26 -0.62 -6.68
N LYS A 91 10.82 -1.65 -7.40
CA LYS A 91 11.05 -1.77 -8.85
C LYS A 91 10.35 -0.65 -9.63
N ALA A 92 9.11 -0.31 -9.26
CA ALA A 92 8.38 0.79 -9.87
C ALA A 92 9.09 2.14 -9.64
N ALA A 93 9.58 2.38 -8.43
CA ALA A 93 10.33 3.59 -8.08
C ALA A 93 11.62 3.70 -8.88
N LYS A 94 12.35 2.59 -9.05
CA LYS A 94 13.53 2.54 -9.93
C LYS A 94 13.18 2.86 -11.37
N LEU A 95 12.12 2.25 -11.90
CA LEU A 95 11.65 2.48 -13.27
C LEU A 95 11.26 3.94 -13.51
N LEU A 96 10.60 4.57 -12.53
CA LEU A 96 10.26 5.99 -12.57
C LEU A 96 11.51 6.89 -12.54
N ALA A 97 12.52 6.55 -11.73
CA ALA A 97 13.78 7.29 -11.70
C ALA A 97 14.52 7.19 -13.04
N ASP A 98 14.56 6.00 -13.63
CA ASP A 98 15.17 5.76 -14.95
C ASP A 98 14.42 6.52 -16.05
N ALA A 99 13.08 6.55 -16.02
CA ALA A 99 12.27 7.32 -16.96
C ALA A 99 12.51 8.85 -16.83
N ASN A 100 12.64 9.37 -15.61
CA ASN A 100 12.98 10.79 -15.39
C ASN A 100 14.38 11.15 -15.88
N ASN A 101 15.32 10.19 -15.85
CA ASN A 101 16.68 10.36 -16.39
C ASN A 101 16.75 10.11 -17.91
N GLY A 102 15.63 9.76 -18.55
CA GLY A 102 15.57 9.46 -19.99
C GLY A 102 16.23 8.14 -20.38
N THR A 103 16.53 7.26 -19.42
CA THR A 103 17.17 5.95 -19.69
C THR A 103 16.15 4.85 -20.01
N VAL A 104 14.87 5.10 -19.73
CA VAL A 104 13.74 4.21 -20.02
C VAL A 104 12.66 4.98 -20.78
N ASN A 105 12.00 4.34 -21.74
CA ASN A 105 10.93 4.95 -22.51
C ASN A 105 9.57 4.86 -21.77
N SER A 106 8.60 5.67 -22.19
CA SER A 106 7.27 5.72 -21.58
C SER A 106 6.45 4.43 -21.75
N HIS A 107 6.81 3.56 -22.71
CA HIS A 107 6.12 2.29 -22.93
C HIS A 107 6.34 1.31 -21.77
N GLU A 108 7.56 1.28 -21.20
CA GLU A 108 7.86 0.44 -20.05
C GLU A 108 7.06 0.85 -18.80
N LEU A 109 6.84 2.15 -18.59
CA LEU A 109 5.96 2.65 -17.52
C LEU A 109 4.51 2.17 -17.71
N SER A 110 3.99 2.24 -18.93
CA SER A 110 2.63 1.81 -19.24
C SER A 110 2.45 0.29 -19.08
N ALA A 111 3.46 -0.50 -19.46
CA ALA A 111 3.43 -1.96 -19.42
C ALA A 111 3.71 -2.55 -18.03
N TYR A 112 4.15 -1.75 -17.07
CA TYR A 112 4.49 -2.24 -15.74
C TYR A 112 3.28 -2.84 -15.01
N ASP A 113 3.44 -4.06 -14.53
CA ASP A 113 2.46 -4.78 -13.73
C ASP A 113 2.77 -4.62 -12.24
N PHE A 114 1.79 -4.08 -11.50
CA PHE A 114 1.88 -3.88 -10.06
C PHE A 114 1.31 -5.04 -9.24
N ASN A 115 0.85 -6.11 -9.89
CA ASN A 115 0.12 -7.16 -9.20
C ASN A 115 0.99 -8.00 -8.24
N PHE A 116 0.78 -7.82 -6.94
CA PHE A 116 1.42 -8.61 -5.87
C PHE A 116 0.47 -9.58 -5.14
N PHE A 117 -0.79 -9.67 -5.57
CA PHE A 117 -1.78 -10.59 -4.98
C PHE A 117 -1.77 -11.99 -5.65
N ASN A 118 -0.94 -12.22 -6.66
CA ASN A 118 -0.89 -13.46 -7.46
C ASN A 118 -0.73 -14.77 -6.65
N SER A 119 -0.14 -14.69 -5.45
CA SER A 119 0.03 -15.85 -4.56
C SER A 119 -1.10 -15.99 -3.52
N CYS A 120 -2.16 -15.20 -3.62
CA CYS A 120 -3.27 -15.17 -2.68
C CYS A 120 -4.43 -16.03 -3.18
N PRO A 121 -5.05 -16.88 -2.34
CA PRO A 121 -6.17 -17.73 -2.76
C PRO A 121 -7.43 -16.96 -3.18
N ASN A 122 -7.59 -15.69 -2.76
CA ASN A 122 -8.70 -14.83 -3.19
C ASN A 122 -8.26 -13.36 -3.37
N PRO A 123 -7.52 -13.03 -4.43
CA PRO A 123 -6.86 -11.73 -4.58
C PRO A 123 -7.84 -10.54 -4.53
N ASP A 124 -9.01 -10.67 -5.16
CA ASP A 124 -10.03 -9.60 -5.22
C ASP A 124 -10.62 -9.29 -3.84
N GLU A 125 -10.85 -10.32 -3.03
CA GLU A 125 -11.36 -10.15 -1.67
C GLU A 125 -10.34 -9.45 -0.77
N PHE A 126 -9.06 -9.85 -0.85
CA PHE A 126 -8.01 -9.19 -0.07
C PHE A 126 -7.76 -7.75 -0.52
N LYS A 127 -7.85 -7.49 -1.83
CA LYS A 127 -7.78 -6.13 -2.36
C LYS A 127 -8.91 -5.28 -1.80
N LYS A 128 -10.16 -5.77 -1.87
CA LYS A 128 -11.33 -5.07 -1.32
C LYS A 128 -11.21 -4.81 0.18
N ARG A 129 -10.76 -5.80 0.96
CA ARG A 129 -10.53 -5.62 2.41
C ARG A 129 -9.46 -4.56 2.67
N ALA A 130 -8.36 -4.59 1.93
CA ALA A 130 -7.30 -3.60 2.05
C ALA A 130 -7.82 -2.17 1.74
N GLU A 131 -8.59 -2.00 0.67
CA GLU A 131 -9.20 -0.71 0.30
C GLU A 131 -10.05 -0.17 1.46
N ILE A 132 -10.94 -1.00 2.00
CA ILE A 132 -11.84 -0.57 3.06
C ILE A 132 -11.08 -0.22 4.36
N PHE A 133 -10.08 -1.00 4.73
CA PHE A 133 -9.27 -0.68 5.91
C PHE A 133 -8.47 0.62 5.72
N TYR A 134 -7.96 0.88 4.50
CA TYR A 134 -7.34 2.15 4.19
C TYR A 134 -8.32 3.32 4.25
N GLU A 135 -9.51 3.19 3.67
CA GLU A 135 -10.57 4.21 3.70
C GLU A 135 -11.03 4.49 5.14
N SER A 136 -11.21 3.46 5.95
CA SER A 136 -11.49 3.57 7.38
C SER A 136 -10.40 4.34 8.13
N TYR A 137 -9.13 4.05 7.85
CA TYR A 137 -8.02 4.81 8.44
C TYR A 137 -8.08 6.30 8.07
N VAL A 138 -8.27 6.62 6.79
CA VAL A 138 -8.37 8.02 6.33
C VAL A 138 -9.56 8.73 6.96
N LYS A 139 -10.68 8.02 7.15
CA LYS A 139 -11.89 8.57 7.76
C LYS A 139 -11.72 8.83 9.26
N VAL A 140 -11.14 7.89 9.99
CA VAL A 140 -10.93 8.01 11.45
C VAL A 140 -9.80 8.99 11.76
N PHE A 141 -8.74 9.01 10.94
CA PHE A 141 -7.51 9.76 11.19
C PHE A 141 -7.03 10.56 9.96
N PRO A 142 -7.78 11.57 9.49
CA PRO A 142 -7.52 12.25 8.21
C PRO A 142 -6.15 12.93 8.12
N ASN A 143 -5.60 13.37 9.25
CA ASN A 143 -4.32 14.09 9.31
C ASN A 143 -3.21 13.29 10.03
N ARG A 144 -3.47 12.02 10.38
CA ARG A 144 -2.45 11.21 11.05
C ARG A 144 -1.42 10.76 10.02
N PRO A 145 -0.12 10.92 10.31
CA PRO A 145 0.90 10.40 9.44
C PRO A 145 0.98 8.86 9.60
N ARG A 146 1.16 8.16 8.48
CA ARG A 146 1.26 6.68 8.43
C ARG A 146 2.53 6.15 9.10
N ASP A 147 3.47 7.05 9.43
CA ASP A 147 4.76 6.73 10.01
C ASP A 147 4.71 6.41 11.51
N LYS A 148 3.59 6.75 12.15
CA LYS A 148 3.36 6.50 13.56
C LYS A 148 2.63 5.17 13.74
N GLU A 149 3.21 4.32 14.58
CA GLU A 149 2.53 3.11 15.04
C GLU A 149 1.14 3.44 15.59
N LEU A 150 0.19 2.54 15.34
CA LEU A 150 -1.15 2.62 15.90
C LEU A 150 -1.15 1.95 17.27
N SER A 151 -1.79 2.61 18.24
CA SER A 151 -2.16 1.96 19.49
C SER A 151 -3.25 0.91 19.23
N LYS A 152 -3.44 -0.01 20.19
CA LYS A 152 -4.50 -1.02 20.10
C LYS A 152 -5.88 -0.36 19.96
N GLU A 153 -6.10 0.73 20.68
CA GLU A 153 -7.35 1.52 20.66
C GLU A 153 -7.60 2.15 19.29
N GLU A 154 -6.56 2.68 18.65
CA GLU A 154 -6.67 3.25 17.30
C GLU A 154 -6.95 2.17 16.25
N THR A 155 -6.32 1.00 16.38
CA THR A 155 -6.64 -0.16 15.53
C THR A 155 -8.09 -0.61 15.72
N PHE A 156 -8.61 -0.60 16.95
CA PHE A 156 -10.02 -0.90 17.21
C PHE A 156 -10.96 0.11 16.53
N GLN A 157 -10.66 1.42 16.57
CA GLN A 157 -11.48 2.43 15.90
C GLN A 157 -11.52 2.23 14.38
N ILE A 158 -10.39 1.88 13.77
CA ILE A 158 -10.32 1.56 12.33
C ILE A 158 -11.14 0.31 12.02
N LEU A 159 -11.03 -0.72 12.86
CA LEU A 159 -11.81 -1.95 12.73
C LEU A 159 -13.31 -1.69 12.83
N GLU A 160 -13.76 -0.92 13.83
CA GLU A 160 -15.18 -0.55 13.99
C GLU A 160 -15.70 0.19 12.75
N GLU A 161 -14.89 1.08 12.18
CA GLU A 161 -15.25 1.80 10.96
C GLU A 161 -15.27 0.87 9.74
N ALA A 162 -14.34 -0.07 9.63
CA ALA A 162 -14.32 -1.07 8.55
C ALA A 162 -15.53 -2.02 8.64
N ILE A 163 -15.95 -2.43 9.84
CA ILE A 163 -17.14 -3.26 10.07
C ILE A 163 -18.40 -2.57 9.53
N LYS A 164 -18.53 -1.24 9.70
CA LYS A 164 -19.70 -0.50 9.17
C LYS A 164 -19.79 -0.56 7.65
N GLN A 165 -18.67 -0.73 6.97
CA GLN A 165 -18.59 -0.77 5.50
C GLN A 165 -18.70 -2.19 4.94
N ILE A 166 -18.07 -3.17 5.59
CA ILE A 166 -18.03 -4.58 5.16
C ILE A 166 -19.23 -5.38 5.66
N GLY A 167 -19.81 -4.97 6.79
CA GLY A 167 -20.66 -5.82 7.63
C GLY A 167 -19.84 -6.78 8.52
N PRO A 168 -20.39 -7.25 9.65
CA PRO A 168 -19.64 -8.06 10.63
C PRO A 168 -19.14 -9.40 10.06
N GLU A 169 -19.84 -9.96 9.06
CA GLU A 169 -19.48 -11.27 8.49
C GLU A 169 -18.31 -11.24 7.51
N GLY A 170 -17.99 -10.08 6.92
CA GLY A 170 -16.92 -9.99 5.92
C GLY A 170 -15.51 -9.80 6.49
N ILE A 171 -15.35 -9.83 7.82
CA ILE A 171 -14.04 -9.78 8.47
C ILE A 171 -13.47 -11.19 8.70
N ILE A 172 -14.33 -12.17 8.97
CA ILE A 172 -13.94 -13.51 9.44
C ILE A 172 -14.06 -14.59 8.34
N ARG A 173 -14.80 -14.31 7.26
CA ARG A 173 -14.91 -15.25 6.13
C ARG A 173 -13.61 -15.41 5.35
#